data_AF-A0A9D6WHP8-F1
#
_entry.id   AF-A0A9D6WHP8-F1
#
_cell.length_a   1.000
_cell.length_b   1.000
_cell.length_c   1.000
_cell.angle_alpha   90.00
_cell.angle_beta   90.00
_cell.angle_gamma   90.00
#
_symmetry.space_group_name_H-M   'P 1'
#
loop_
_entity.id
_entity.type
_entity.pdbx_description
1 polymer ?
#
loop_
_entity_poly.entity_id
_entity_poly.type
_entity_poly.pdbx_seq_one_letter_code
_entity_poly.pdbx_strand_id
1 'polypeptide(L)'
;YNTNTVTTGISASVDIAAFNSANSGSVAGTNAPYVQYIVCKASDGAGSSGNGWNDLGSTVVLATSGDSVGIGTTSVTSKLTVAGTVESTTGGFKFPDGTTQTTAYTGGGETAGQIAFFAAACPSG
;
A
#
# COMPACT_ATOMS: atom_id res chain seq x y z
N TYR A 1 -0.21 38.38 -36.27
CA TYR A 1 -0.64 37.25 -35.45
C TYR A 1 0.35 36.11 -35.64
N ASN A 2 1.19 35.83 -34.65
CA ASN A 2 2.15 34.73 -34.68
C ASN A 2 1.49 33.48 -34.10
N THR A 3 1.19 32.51 -34.94
CA THR A 3 0.65 31.22 -34.50
C THR A 3 1.82 30.30 -34.15
N ASN A 4 2.21 30.29 -32.88
CA ASN A 4 3.26 29.42 -32.37
C ASN A 4 2.71 27.98 -32.30
N THR A 5 3.12 27.13 -33.25
CA THR A 5 2.67 25.73 -33.32
C THR A 5 3.64 24.86 -32.53
N VAL A 6 3.20 24.34 -31.38
CA VAL A 6 3.99 23.44 -30.54
C VAL A 6 3.72 22.00 -31.00
N THR A 7 4.65 21.43 -31.75
CA THR A 7 4.60 20.01 -32.15
C THR A 7 5.23 19.16 -31.05
N THR A 8 4.43 18.59 -30.15
CA THR A 8 4.88 17.51 -29.29
C THR A 8 4.77 16.20 -30.08
N GLY A 9 5.81 15.37 -30.12
CA GLY A 9 5.88 14.13 -30.89
C GLY A 9 4.97 12.98 -30.37
N ILE A 10 3.85 13.32 -29.75
CA ILE A 10 2.87 12.39 -29.20
C ILE A 10 1.55 12.57 -29.96
N SER A 11 1.00 11.48 -30.50
CA SER A 11 -0.21 11.49 -31.34
C SER A 11 -1.52 11.70 -30.57
N ALA A 12 -1.49 12.42 -29.44
CA ALA A 12 -2.63 12.67 -28.57
C ALA A 12 -2.69 14.15 -28.16
N SER A 13 -3.90 14.71 -28.08
CA SER A 13 -4.13 16.06 -27.57
C SER A 13 -3.73 16.15 -26.10
N VAL A 14 -2.78 17.02 -25.78
CA VAL A 14 -2.46 17.38 -24.39
C VAL A 14 -3.28 18.60 -24.02
N ASP A 15 -4.25 18.44 -23.13
CA ASP A 15 -4.91 19.57 -22.48
C ASP A 15 -3.94 20.22 -21.49
N ILE A 16 -3.32 21.33 -21.91
CA ILE A 16 -2.43 22.13 -21.07
C ILE A 16 -3.29 23.07 -20.22
N ALA A 17 -3.60 22.68 -18.98
CA ALA A 17 -4.49 23.44 -18.11
C ALA A 17 -3.92 24.79 -17.60
N ALA A 18 -2.59 24.99 -17.66
CA ALA A 18 -1.99 26.28 -17.29
C ALA A 18 -0.61 26.50 -17.95
N PHE A 19 -0.42 27.68 -18.57
CA PHE A 19 0.91 28.22 -18.88
C PHE A 19 1.33 29.15 -17.74
N ASN A 20 2.30 28.72 -16.91
CA ASN A 20 2.90 29.62 -15.92
C ASN A 20 4.12 30.30 -16.53
N SER A 21 3.97 31.55 -16.99
CA SER A 21 5.07 32.36 -17.51
C SER A 21 5.88 32.96 -16.36
N ALA A 22 6.84 32.21 -15.82
CA ALA A 22 7.80 32.77 -14.87
C ALA A 22 8.95 33.46 -15.63
N ASN A 23 9.02 34.80 -15.59
CA ASN A 23 10.07 35.59 -16.23
C ASN A 23 11.34 35.71 -15.36
N SER A 24 11.80 34.63 -14.74
CA SER A 24 12.97 34.67 -13.85
C SER A 24 13.74 33.35 -13.83
N GLY A 25 14.63 33.17 -14.80
CA GLY A 25 15.65 32.12 -14.81
C GLY A 25 16.29 31.99 -16.19
N SER A 26 17.62 31.96 -16.27
CA SER A 26 18.35 31.80 -17.54
C SER A 26 18.66 30.32 -17.77
N VAL A 27 18.34 29.78 -18.96
CA VAL A 27 18.99 28.57 -19.49
C VAL A 27 19.76 28.96 -20.74
N ALA A 28 21.07 28.70 -20.73
CA ALA A 28 22.03 28.98 -21.81
C ALA A 28 22.33 30.46 -22.12
N GLY A 29 22.59 31.29 -21.10
CA GLY A 29 23.53 32.43 -21.24
C GLY A 29 23.20 33.49 -22.30
N THR A 30 21.94 33.63 -22.73
CA THR A 30 21.49 34.71 -23.62
C THR A 30 20.15 35.29 -23.14
N ASN A 31 20.02 36.61 -23.21
CA ASN A 31 18.82 37.41 -22.84
C ASN A 31 17.66 37.22 -23.84
N ALA A 32 17.19 36.00 -24.07
CA ALA A 32 16.03 35.73 -24.92
C ALA A 32 14.81 35.30 -24.07
N PRO A 33 13.60 35.82 -24.34
CA PRO A 33 12.38 35.33 -23.69
C PRO A 33 12.10 33.89 -24.14
N TYR A 34 11.96 32.96 -23.20
CA TYR A 34 11.53 31.60 -23.47
C TYR A 34 10.38 31.21 -22.54
N VAL A 35 9.56 30.27 -23.00
CA VAL A 35 8.51 29.65 -22.18
C VAL A 35 9.05 28.31 -21.72
N GLN A 36 9.26 28.12 -20.41
CA GLN A 36 9.67 26.84 -19.86
C GLN A 36 8.46 25.90 -19.75
N TYR A 37 8.50 24.75 -20.41
CA TYR A 37 7.55 23.67 -20.16
C TYR A 37 8.08 22.83 -18.99
N ILE A 38 7.72 23.19 -17.76
CA ILE A 38 7.94 22.31 -16.61
C ILE A 38 6.91 21.20 -16.71
N VAL A 39 7.31 20.04 -17.26
CA VAL A 39 6.60 18.80 -16.96
C VAL A 39 6.95 18.49 -15.53
N CYS A 40 6.03 18.71 -14.59
CA CYS A 40 6.09 17.91 -13.39
C CYS A 40 6.03 16.45 -13.87
N LYS A 41 7.11 15.69 -13.69
CA LYS A 41 6.86 14.29 -13.33
C LYS A 41 5.98 14.41 -12.11
N ALA A 42 4.72 13.99 -12.21
CA ALA A 42 3.93 13.72 -11.01
C ALA A 42 4.86 12.85 -10.18
N SER A 43 5.36 13.40 -9.07
CA SER A 43 6.39 12.74 -8.26
C SER A 43 5.96 11.29 -8.08
N ASP A 44 6.76 10.39 -8.62
CA ASP A 44 6.58 8.95 -8.55
C ASP A 44 6.55 8.58 -7.06
N GLY A 45 5.37 8.65 -6.42
CA GLY A 45 5.27 8.49 -4.96
C GLY A 45 4.31 9.42 -4.20
N ALA A 46 3.21 9.90 -4.80
CA ALA A 46 2.06 10.32 -4.00
C ALA A 46 0.79 9.81 -4.68
N GLY A 47 0.25 8.70 -4.17
CA GLY A 47 -1.04 8.18 -4.57
C GLY A 47 -2.06 9.31 -4.55
N SER A 48 -2.50 9.71 -5.75
CA SER A 48 -3.54 10.73 -5.90
C SER A 48 -4.78 10.27 -5.13
N SER A 49 -5.22 11.17 -4.27
CA SER A 49 -6.16 10.96 -3.18
C SER A 49 -7.57 10.67 -3.69
N GLY A 50 -7.85 9.39 -3.94
CA GLY A 50 -9.20 8.84 -4.16
C GLY A 50 -9.36 7.37 -3.76
N ASN A 51 -8.27 6.69 -3.38
CA ASN A 51 -8.19 5.22 -3.39
C ASN A 51 -7.87 4.62 -2.01
N GLY A 52 -8.51 5.05 -0.92
CA GLY A 52 -8.55 4.34 0.38
C GLY A 52 -7.25 4.00 1.12
N TRP A 53 -6.07 4.12 0.51
CA TRP A 53 -4.76 3.72 1.03
C TRP A 53 -3.78 4.90 0.99
N ASN A 54 -3.06 5.11 2.08
CA ASN A 54 -2.02 6.11 2.25
C ASN A 54 -0.67 5.41 2.43
N ASP A 55 0.29 5.73 1.56
CA ASP A 55 1.66 5.23 1.64
C ASP A 55 2.52 6.23 2.43
N LEU A 56 3.02 5.80 3.59
CA LEU A 56 3.89 6.57 4.48
C LEU A 56 5.38 6.24 4.24
N GLY A 57 5.72 5.65 3.10
CA GLY A 57 7.06 5.24 2.70
C GLY A 57 7.40 3.81 3.11
N SER A 58 7.36 3.51 4.41
CA SER A 58 7.63 2.16 4.95
C SER A 58 6.38 1.41 5.39
N THR A 59 5.21 2.04 5.33
CA THR A 59 3.95 1.47 5.81
C THR A 59 2.82 1.99 4.96
N VAL A 60 1.94 1.09 4.54
CA VAL A 60 0.70 1.44 3.87
C VAL A 60 -0.44 1.30 4.88
N VAL A 61 -1.20 2.37 5.07
CA VAL A 61 -2.34 2.42 5.99
C VAL A 61 -3.62 2.77 5.22
N LEU A 62 -4.79 2.47 5.80
CA LEU A 62 -6.05 2.96 5.25
C LEU A 62 -6.20 4.45 5.54
N ALA A 63 -6.79 5.18 4.59
CA ALA A 63 -7.05 6.62 4.71
C ALA A 63 -8.06 6.93 5.82
N THR A 64 -9.06 6.05 6.00
CA THR A 64 -10.06 6.17 7.06
C THR A 64 -10.04 4.93 7.94
N SER A 65 -10.06 5.12 9.27
CA SER A 65 -10.08 4.01 10.23
C SER A 65 -11.36 3.15 10.14
N GLY A 66 -12.43 3.68 9.55
CA GLY A 66 -13.68 2.97 9.27
C GLY A 66 -13.57 1.94 8.15
N ASP A 67 -12.61 2.08 7.24
CA ASP A 67 -12.47 1.23 6.07
C ASP A 67 -12.04 -0.19 6.45
N SER A 68 -12.24 -1.12 5.52
CA SER A 68 -11.86 -2.53 5.66
C SER A 68 -11.23 -3.04 4.38
N VAL A 69 -10.35 -4.02 4.51
CA VAL A 69 -9.61 -4.63 3.40
C VAL A 69 -10.28 -5.93 3.00
N GLY A 70 -10.83 -5.97 1.80
CA GLY A 70 -11.33 -7.20 1.16
C GLY A 70 -10.33 -7.70 0.13
N ILE A 71 -9.81 -8.92 0.31
CA ILE A 71 -8.94 -9.59 -0.68
C ILE A 71 -9.75 -10.71 -1.34
N GLY A 72 -10.03 -10.58 -2.63
CA GLY A 72 -10.84 -11.55 -3.38
C GLY A 72 -12.33 -11.55 -3.03
N THR A 73 -12.82 -10.58 -2.26
CA THR A 73 -14.23 -10.43 -1.88
C THR A 73 -14.62 -8.97 -1.70
N THR A 74 -15.87 -8.64 -2.03
CA THR A 74 -16.52 -7.35 -1.73
C THR A 74 -17.45 -7.44 -0.53
N SER A 75 -17.80 -8.65 -0.08
CA SER A 75 -18.62 -8.89 1.10
C SER A 75 -17.72 -9.04 2.31
N VAL A 76 -17.38 -7.91 2.93
CA VAL A 76 -16.43 -7.80 4.03
C VAL A 76 -17.16 -7.75 5.37
N THR A 77 -16.82 -8.65 6.30
CA THR A 77 -17.44 -8.71 7.64
C THR A 77 -16.50 -8.32 8.77
N SER A 78 -15.20 -8.19 8.46
CA SER A 78 -14.12 -7.89 9.39
C SER A 78 -13.15 -6.89 8.77
N LYS A 79 -12.33 -6.21 9.59
CA LYS A 79 -11.35 -5.21 9.11
C LYS A 79 -10.38 -5.72 8.04
N LEU A 80 -10.08 -7.01 8.06
CA LEU A 80 -9.43 -7.73 6.98
C LEU A 80 -10.26 -8.99 6.70
N THR A 81 -10.73 -9.16 5.46
CA THR A 81 -11.43 -10.36 5.01
C THR A 81 -10.75 -10.86 3.74
N VAL A 82 -10.35 -12.13 3.72
CA VAL A 82 -9.66 -12.75 2.58
C VAL A 82 -10.48 -13.95 2.10
N ALA A 83 -10.89 -13.95 0.84
CA ALA A 83 -11.48 -15.12 0.19
C ALA A 83 -10.36 -15.99 -0.38
N GLY A 84 -9.71 -16.76 0.49
CA GLY A 84 -8.59 -17.63 0.13
C GLY A 84 -7.63 -17.90 1.29
N THR A 85 -6.53 -18.57 0.98
CA THR A 85 -5.46 -18.86 1.95
C THR A 85 -4.59 -17.63 2.19
N VAL A 86 -4.25 -17.38 3.44
CA VAL A 86 -3.25 -16.37 3.83
C VAL A 86 -1.97 -17.10 4.22
N GLU A 87 -0.84 -16.72 3.62
CA GLU A 87 0.48 -17.30 3.90
C GLU A 87 1.34 -16.33 4.72
N SER A 88 2.01 -16.87 5.74
CA SER A 88 3.07 -16.17 6.48
C SER A 88 4.39 -16.91 6.25
N THR A 89 5.35 -16.27 5.58
CA THR A 89 6.67 -16.86 5.30
C THR A 89 7.68 -16.66 6.42
N THR A 90 7.44 -15.71 7.35
CA THR A 90 8.31 -15.42 8.50
C THR A 90 7.50 -14.80 9.61
N GLY A 91 7.75 -15.19 10.87
CA GLY A 91 7.17 -14.53 12.05
C GLY A 91 5.78 -15.00 12.47
N GLY A 92 4.91 -15.48 11.56
CA GLY A 92 3.59 -16.02 11.90
C GLY A 92 2.50 -14.97 12.13
N PHE A 93 1.38 -15.38 12.73
CA PHE A 93 0.24 -14.49 13.02
C PHE A 93 0.17 -14.15 14.51
N LYS A 94 0.15 -12.85 14.84
CA LYS A 94 0.05 -12.36 16.22
C LYS A 94 -1.40 -12.13 16.63
N PHE A 95 -1.77 -12.59 17.81
CA PHE A 95 -3.11 -12.47 18.39
C PHE A 95 -3.21 -11.34 19.43
N PRO A 96 -4.44 -10.90 19.77
CA PRO A 96 -4.68 -9.86 20.78
C PRO A 96 -4.22 -10.22 22.20
N ASP A 97 -4.06 -11.51 22.51
CA ASP A 97 -3.50 -11.99 23.79
C ASP A 97 -1.97 -11.87 23.86
N GLY A 98 -1.34 -11.38 22.79
CA GLY A 98 0.11 -11.19 22.68
C GLY A 98 0.86 -12.43 22.18
N THR A 99 0.19 -13.57 22.02
CA THR A 99 0.81 -14.79 21.48
C THR A 99 0.95 -14.71 19.97
N THR A 100 1.92 -15.43 19.41
CA THR A 100 2.14 -15.55 17.98
C THR A 100 2.11 -17.01 17.57
N GLN A 101 1.24 -17.34 16.61
CA GLN A 101 1.22 -18.67 16.01
C GLN A 101 2.24 -18.75 14.89
N THR A 102 3.32 -19.48 15.13
CA THR A 102 4.39 -19.75 14.16
C THR A 102 4.24 -21.11 13.45
N THR A 103 3.40 -21.99 13.99
CA THR A 103 3.04 -23.29 13.41
C THR A 103 1.53 -23.44 13.41
N ALA A 104 0.98 -24.15 12.41
CA ALA A 104 -0.45 -24.38 12.35
C ALA A 104 -0.95 -25.07 13.63
N TYR A 105 -1.95 -24.49 14.28
CA TYR A 105 -2.67 -25.19 15.34
C TYR A 105 -3.66 -26.16 14.70
N THR A 106 -3.41 -27.46 14.84
CA THR A 106 -4.24 -28.53 14.27
C THR A 106 -5.42 -28.94 15.17
N GLY A 107 -5.64 -28.23 16.29
CA GLY A 107 -6.45 -28.75 17.40
C GLY A 107 -5.66 -29.76 18.21
N GLY A 108 -5.75 -29.70 19.54
CA GLY A 108 -5.29 -30.79 20.38
C GLY A 108 -6.10 -32.03 20.01
N GLY A 109 -5.46 -32.97 19.31
CA GLY A 109 -6.08 -34.20 18.84
C GLY A 109 -6.32 -35.18 19.98
N GLU A 110 -6.95 -34.75 21.06
CA GLU A 110 -7.52 -35.68 22.01
C GLU A 110 -8.80 -36.22 21.37
N THR A 111 -8.67 -37.41 20.78
CA THR A 111 -9.85 -38.16 20.37
C THR A 111 -10.70 -38.38 21.62
N ALA A 112 -12.02 -38.23 21.54
CA ALA A 112 -12.91 -38.49 22.68
C ALA A 112 -12.56 -39.85 23.32
N GLY A 113 -12.11 -39.84 24.57
CA GLY A 113 -11.67 -41.03 25.30
C GLY A 113 -10.17 -41.15 25.58
N GLN A 114 -9.34 -40.20 25.12
CA GLN A 114 -7.95 -40.12 25.60
C GLN A 114 -7.90 -39.46 26.98
N ILE A 115 -7.44 -40.23 27.96
CA ILE A 115 -7.05 -39.73 29.28
C ILE A 115 -5.68 -39.05 29.13
N ALA A 116 -5.62 -37.74 29.34
CA ALA A 116 -4.35 -37.03 29.41
C ALA A 116 -3.54 -37.57 30.60
N PHE A 117 -2.46 -38.31 30.32
CA PHE A 117 -1.50 -38.68 31.35
C PHE A 117 -0.59 -37.50 31.64
N PHE A 118 -0.93 -36.73 32.68
CA PHE A 118 0.01 -35.77 33.25
C PHE A 118 1.13 -36.58 33.90
N ALA A 119 2.33 -36.56 33.31
CA ALA A 119 3.50 -37.14 33.93
C ALA A 119 3.86 -36.29 35.17
N ALA A 120 3.33 -36.66 36.33
CA ALA A 120 3.82 -36.14 37.59
C ALA A 120 5.18 -36.78 37.89
N ALA A 121 6.22 -35.96 38.05
CA ALA A 121 7.50 -36.46 38.53
C ALA A 121 7.30 -37.09 39.92
N CYS A 122 7.85 -38.29 40.13
CA CYS A 122 7.83 -38.95 41.43
C CYS A 122 8.54 -38.05 42.46
N PRO A 123 7.96 -37.74 43.63
CA PRO A 123 8.68 -37.07 44.69
C PRO A 123 9.90 -37.92 45.05
N SER A 124 11.10 -37.37 44.84
CA SER A 124 12.33 -38.01 45.32
C SER A 124 12.32 -37.97 46.84
N GLY A 125 11.93 -39.09 47.45
CA GLY A 125 12.22 -39.42 48.83
C GLY A 125 13.61 -40.03 48.94
#